data_AF-A0A1A8DXW9-F1
#
_entry.id   AF-A0A1A8DXW9-F1
#
_cell.length_a   1.000
_cell.length_b   1.000
_cell.length_c   1.000
_cell.angle_alpha   90.00
_cell.angle_beta   90.00
_cell.angle_gamma   90.00
#
_symmetry.space_group_name_H-M   'P 1'
#
loop_
_entity.id
_entity.type
_entity.pdbx_description
1 polymer ?
#
loop_
_entity_poly.entity_id
_entity_poly.type
_entity_poly.pdbx_seq_one_letter_code
_entity_poly.pdbx_strand_id
1 'polypeptide(L)'
;MTAGRMVMTDLLKAEEIKKALDAFAAATFEPKKFFEMVGMKAMSADKVKKVFQVLDVDGSGFIEEEELKFVLKGFSKDGRDLTDTETKAFLQAADKDGDGKIGIDEFEALVHE
;
A
#
# COMPACT_ATOMS: atom_id res chain seq x y z
N MET A 1 -6.43 -26.19 -10.06
CA MET A 1 -6.38 -25.03 -10.98
C MET A 1 -5.59 -23.96 -10.27
N THR A 2 -4.36 -23.69 -10.68
CA THR A 2 -3.55 -22.61 -10.11
C THR A 2 -4.24 -21.30 -10.50
N ALA A 3 -5.00 -20.71 -9.57
CA ALA A 3 -5.43 -19.33 -9.73
C ALA A 3 -4.14 -18.51 -9.92
N GLY A 4 -3.99 -17.87 -11.08
CA GLY A 4 -2.82 -17.03 -11.36
C GLY A 4 -2.67 -16.03 -10.23
N ARG A 5 -1.46 -15.96 -9.64
CA ARG A 5 -1.15 -14.99 -8.59
C ARG A 5 -1.47 -13.59 -9.13
N MET A 6 -2.47 -12.92 -8.53
CA MET A 6 -2.80 -11.54 -8.87
C MET A 6 -1.58 -10.66 -8.58
N VAL A 7 -1.21 -9.82 -9.54
CA VAL A 7 -0.11 -8.87 -9.38
C VAL A 7 -0.63 -7.44 -9.44
N MET A 8 0.07 -6.50 -8.82
CA MET A 8 -0.40 -5.11 -8.70
C MET A 8 -0.73 -4.46 -10.07
N THR A 9 -0.03 -4.86 -11.13
CA THR A 9 -0.26 -4.37 -12.50
C THR A 9 -1.56 -4.85 -13.13
N ASP A 10 -2.28 -5.80 -12.53
CA ASP A 10 -3.64 -6.18 -12.92
C ASP A 10 -4.68 -5.16 -12.42
N LEU A 11 -4.31 -4.36 -11.42
CA LEU A 11 -5.19 -3.41 -10.73
C LEU A 11 -4.83 -1.95 -11.05
N LEU A 12 -3.53 -1.68 -11.20
CA LEU A 12 -2.95 -0.34 -11.33
C LEU A 12 -2.08 -0.24 -12.59
N LYS A 13 -1.95 0.98 -13.12
CA LYS A 13 -1.09 1.23 -14.29
C LYS A 13 0.38 1.24 -13.87
N ALA A 14 1.19 0.40 -14.52
CA ALA A 14 2.64 0.32 -14.25
C ALA A 14 3.36 1.68 -14.39
N GLU A 15 2.91 2.53 -15.31
CA GLU A 15 3.45 3.89 -15.49
C GLU A 15 3.23 4.78 -14.26
N GLU A 16 2.05 4.74 -13.66
CA GLU A 16 1.71 5.54 -12.47
C GLU A 16 2.42 5.01 -11.23
N ILE A 17 2.53 3.68 -11.10
CA ILE A 17 3.38 3.05 -10.06
C ILE A 17 4.82 3.56 -10.16
N LYS A 18 5.40 3.52 -11.37
CA LYS A 18 6.77 3.97 -11.59
C LYS A 18 6.94 5.45 -11.23
N LYS A 19 6.07 6.33 -11.72
CA LYS A 19 6.10 7.76 -11.38
C LYS A 19 6.02 8.00 -9.87
N ALA A 20 5.15 7.28 -9.17
CA ALA A 20 5.00 7.40 -7.73
C ALA A 20 6.27 6.93 -7.00
N LEU A 21 6.84 5.78 -7.37
CA LEU A 21 8.09 5.29 -6.77
C LEU A 21 9.26 6.23 -7.02
N ASP A 22 9.40 6.76 -8.24
CA ASP A 22 10.44 7.73 -8.58
C ASP A 22 10.31 9.02 -7.74
N ALA A 23 9.07 9.47 -7.46
CA ALA A 23 8.81 10.66 -6.65
C ALA A 23 9.22 10.49 -5.17
N PHE A 24 9.19 9.26 -4.64
CA PHE A 24 9.57 8.94 -3.25
C PHE A 24 10.92 8.20 -3.13
N ALA A 25 11.71 8.15 -4.21
CA ALA A 25 13.02 7.50 -4.20
C ALA A 25 14.02 8.18 -3.25
N ALA A 26 13.98 9.51 -3.17
CA ALA A 26 14.85 10.33 -2.31
C ALA A 26 14.07 11.28 -1.38
N ALA A 27 12.75 11.18 -1.36
CA ALA A 27 11.86 11.98 -0.51
C ALA A 27 11.26 11.11 0.60
N THR A 28 10.86 11.76 1.69
CA THR A 28 10.06 11.12 2.75
C THR A 28 8.76 10.59 2.17
N PHE A 29 8.44 9.36 2.50
CA PHE A 29 7.24 8.71 2.00
C PHE A 29 5.96 9.36 2.57
N GLU A 30 5.01 9.68 1.68
CA GLU A 30 3.71 10.25 2.02
C GLU A 30 2.60 9.33 1.50
N PRO A 31 1.96 8.49 2.35
CA PRO A 31 1.04 7.43 1.90
C PRO A 31 -0.12 7.95 1.04
N LYS A 32 -0.80 9.01 1.48
CA LYS A 32 -1.95 9.60 0.77
C LYS A 32 -1.58 10.07 -0.63
N LYS A 33 -0.46 10.79 -0.74
CA LYS A 33 0.03 11.30 -2.01
C LYS A 33 0.49 10.18 -2.92
N PHE A 34 1.10 9.12 -2.36
CA PHE A 34 1.40 7.92 -3.13
C PHE A 34 0.14 7.28 -3.71
N PHE A 35 -0.90 7.07 -2.89
CA PHE A 35 -2.19 6.50 -3.34
C PHE A 35 -2.92 7.37 -4.36
N GLU A 36 -2.82 8.69 -4.23
CA GLU A 36 -3.31 9.63 -5.25
C GLU A 36 -2.56 9.45 -6.57
N MET A 37 -1.21 9.43 -6.53
CA MET A 37 -0.37 9.28 -7.72
C MET A 37 -0.59 7.95 -8.45
N VAL A 38 -0.80 6.85 -7.71
CA VAL A 38 -1.10 5.55 -8.34
C VAL A 38 -2.58 5.40 -8.75
N GLY A 39 -3.41 6.42 -8.50
CA GLY A 39 -4.81 6.49 -8.93
C GLY A 39 -5.78 5.73 -8.03
N MET A 40 -5.37 5.36 -6.82
CA MET A 40 -6.20 4.59 -5.88
C MET A 40 -7.33 5.40 -5.25
N LYS A 41 -7.15 6.71 -5.09
CA LYS A 41 -8.16 7.60 -4.49
C LYS A 41 -9.54 7.53 -5.16
N ALA A 42 -9.59 7.23 -6.46
CA ALA A 42 -10.82 7.12 -7.25
C ALA A 42 -11.28 5.67 -7.51
N MET A 43 -10.64 4.68 -6.90
CA MET A 43 -11.01 3.27 -7.07
C MET A 43 -12.26 2.92 -6.26
N SER A 44 -12.93 1.82 -6.62
CA SER A 44 -14.00 1.27 -5.78
C SER A 44 -13.41 0.49 -4.61
N ALA A 45 -14.17 0.39 -3.52
CA ALA A 45 -13.83 -0.44 -2.35
C ALA A 45 -13.39 -1.86 -2.75
N ASP A 46 -14.10 -2.52 -3.68
CA ASP A 46 -13.71 -3.85 -4.19
C ASP A 46 -12.31 -3.91 -4.80
N LYS A 47 -11.88 -2.85 -5.49
CA LYS A 47 -10.54 -2.82 -6.08
C LYS A 47 -9.48 -2.44 -5.05
N VAL A 48 -9.80 -1.54 -4.12
CA VAL A 48 -8.93 -1.21 -2.97
C VAL A 48 -8.67 -2.46 -2.14
N LYS A 49 -9.69 -3.27 -1.88
CA LYS A 49 -9.58 -4.56 -1.20
C LYS A 49 -8.66 -5.54 -1.93
N LYS A 50 -8.68 -5.58 -3.27
CA LYS A 50 -7.74 -6.41 -4.03
C LYS A 50 -6.30 -5.92 -3.91
N VAL A 51 -6.08 -4.61 -3.84
CA VAL A 51 -4.75 -4.05 -3.57
C VAL A 51 -4.29 -4.45 -2.16
N PHE A 52 -5.15 -4.28 -1.16
CA PHE A 52 -4.88 -4.72 0.22
C PHE A 52 -4.46 -6.19 0.28
N GLN A 53 -5.19 -7.09 -0.39
CA GLN A 53 -4.86 -8.52 -0.45
C GLN A 53 -3.52 -8.85 -1.13
N VAL A 54 -2.95 -7.93 -1.92
CA VAL A 54 -1.61 -8.08 -2.50
C VAL A 54 -0.54 -7.58 -1.53
N LEU A 55 -0.89 -6.64 -0.64
CA LEU A 55 0.01 -6.06 0.36
C LEU A 55 0.08 -6.89 1.65
N ASP A 56 -1.04 -7.50 2.06
CA ASP A 56 -1.14 -8.53 3.10
C ASP A 56 -0.49 -9.82 2.54
N VAL A 57 0.79 -10.01 2.82
CA VAL A 57 1.64 -11.05 2.20
C VAL A 57 1.37 -12.41 2.83
N ASP A 58 1.14 -12.45 4.14
CA ASP A 58 0.90 -13.69 4.88
C ASP A 58 -0.59 -14.09 4.93
N GLY A 59 -1.50 -13.18 4.56
CA GLY A 59 -2.94 -13.40 4.53
C GLY A 59 -3.60 -13.32 5.89
N SER A 60 -3.04 -12.59 6.86
CA SER A 60 -3.59 -12.42 8.21
C SER A 60 -4.91 -11.65 8.22
N GLY A 61 -5.20 -10.91 7.15
CA GLY A 61 -6.30 -9.94 7.07
C GLY A 61 -5.91 -8.55 7.56
N PHE A 62 -4.63 -8.31 7.83
CA PHE A 62 -4.05 -7.05 8.26
C PHE A 62 -2.77 -6.77 7.49
N ILE A 63 -2.33 -5.51 7.47
CA ILE A 63 -0.95 -5.18 7.07
C ILE A 63 -0.20 -4.86 8.36
N GLU A 64 0.68 -5.75 8.80
CA GLU A 64 1.52 -5.54 9.99
C GLU A 64 2.71 -4.61 9.73
N GLU A 65 3.37 -4.12 10.79
CA GLU A 65 4.52 -3.22 10.69
C GLU A 65 5.65 -3.80 9.79
N GLU A 66 5.89 -5.11 9.91
CA GLU A 66 6.90 -5.83 9.12
C GLU A 66 6.57 -5.83 7.64
N GLU A 67 5.30 -5.99 7.28
CA GLU A 67 4.83 -5.94 5.89
C GLU A 67 4.81 -4.51 5.37
N LEU A 68 4.37 -3.57 6.20
CA LEU A 68 4.29 -2.14 5.90
C LEU A 68 5.66 -1.57 5.54
N LYS A 69 6.74 -2.05 6.17
CA LYS A 69 8.11 -1.69 5.82
C LYS A 69 8.47 -2.00 4.37
N PHE A 70 7.89 -3.05 3.80
CA PHE A 70 8.11 -3.48 2.42
C PHE A 70 6.96 -3.11 1.48
N VAL A 71 6.00 -2.28 1.91
CA VAL A 71 4.76 -2.00 1.19
C VAL A 71 4.98 -1.55 -0.26
N LEU A 72 6.02 -0.74 -0.53
CA LEU A 72 6.35 -0.27 -1.88
C LEU A 72 6.75 -1.41 -2.83
N LYS A 73 7.33 -2.49 -2.29
CA LYS A 73 7.67 -3.69 -3.05
C LYS A 73 6.43 -4.49 -3.48
N GLY A 74 5.32 -4.34 -2.76
CA GLY A 74 4.01 -4.83 -3.18
C GLY A 74 3.52 -4.16 -4.46
N PHE A 75 3.87 -2.89 -4.69
CA PHE A 75 3.52 -2.17 -5.92
C PHE A 75 4.45 -2.47 -7.09
N SER A 76 5.75 -2.55 -6.84
CA SER A 76 6.75 -3.01 -7.80
C SER A 76 7.99 -3.49 -7.07
N LYS A 77 8.66 -4.52 -7.58
CA LYS A 77 9.93 -5.02 -7.05
C LYS A 77 11.04 -3.97 -6.91
N ASP A 78 10.92 -2.86 -7.65
CA ASP A 78 11.88 -1.75 -7.65
C ASP A 78 11.61 -0.75 -6.50
N GLY A 79 10.54 -0.96 -5.72
CA GLY A 79 10.26 -0.17 -4.52
C GLY A 79 11.33 -0.35 -3.46
N ARG A 80 11.76 0.76 -2.85
CA ARG A 80 12.64 0.75 -1.68
C ARG A 80 11.89 0.31 -0.43
N ASP A 81 12.65 -0.07 0.58
CA ASP A 81 12.09 -0.25 1.92
C ASP A 81 11.78 1.12 2.53
N LEU A 82 10.71 1.18 3.30
CA LEU A 82 10.48 2.32 4.18
C LEU A 82 11.50 2.29 5.31
N THR A 83 11.95 3.48 5.72
CA THR A 83 12.72 3.61 6.97
C THR A 83 11.80 3.35 8.16
N ASP A 84 12.35 2.95 9.31
CA ASP A 84 11.54 2.70 10.52
C ASP A 84 10.70 3.94 10.92
N THR A 85 11.21 5.15 10.68
CA THR A 85 10.47 6.40 10.89
C THR A 85 9.27 6.53 9.94
N GLU A 86 9.45 6.20 8.66
CA GLU A 86 8.37 6.24 7.66
C GLU A 86 7.33 5.15 7.92
N THR A 87 7.76 3.94 8.28
CA THR A 87 6.85 2.85 8.64
C THR A 87 5.98 3.24 9.83
N LYS A 88 6.58 3.78 10.90
CA LYS A 88 5.84 4.24 12.08
C LYS A 88 4.91 5.40 11.77
N ALA A 89 5.36 6.37 10.97
CA ALA A 89 4.53 7.50 10.56
C ALA A 89 3.35 7.06 9.69
N PHE A 90 3.56 6.08 8.81
CA PHE A 90 2.48 5.46 8.03
C PHE A 90 1.51 4.76 8.99
N LEU A 91 1.98 3.84 9.83
CA LEU A 91 1.12 3.11 10.76
C LEU A 91 0.27 4.08 11.61
N GLN A 92 0.88 5.10 12.22
CA GLN A 92 0.16 6.12 12.99
C GLN A 92 -0.88 6.92 12.19
N ALA A 93 -0.66 7.10 10.89
CA ALA A 93 -1.62 7.78 10.02
C ALA A 93 -2.80 6.87 9.64
N ALA A 94 -2.59 5.55 9.61
CA ALA A 94 -3.55 4.56 9.15
C ALA A 94 -4.35 3.91 10.30
N ASP A 95 -3.65 3.39 11.31
CA ASP A 95 -4.18 2.68 12.48
C ASP A 95 -5.02 3.64 13.36
N LYS A 96 -6.34 3.50 13.28
CA LYS A 96 -7.33 4.32 14.00
C LYS A 96 -7.83 3.64 15.26
N ASP A 97 -7.80 2.32 15.31
CA ASP A 97 -8.26 1.58 16.49
C ASP A 97 -7.15 1.28 17.50
N GLY A 98 -5.88 1.44 17.12
CA GLY A 98 -4.70 1.34 17.96
C GLY A 98 -4.21 -0.09 18.18
N ASP A 99 -4.55 -1.02 17.29
CA ASP A 99 -4.16 -2.43 17.41
C ASP A 99 -2.74 -2.74 16.88
N GLY A 100 -2.07 -1.74 16.30
CA GLY A 100 -0.68 -1.80 15.85
C GLY A 100 -0.51 -2.38 14.44
N LYS A 101 -1.59 -2.52 13.69
CA LYS A 101 -1.61 -3.00 12.30
C LYS A 101 -2.70 -2.23 11.53
N ILE A 102 -2.86 -2.52 10.24
CA ILE A 102 -3.81 -1.79 9.40
C ILE A 102 -4.86 -2.78 8.88
N GLY A 103 -6.10 -2.59 9.31
CA GLY A 103 -7.26 -3.32 8.79
C GLY A 103 -7.73 -2.79 7.43
N ILE A 104 -8.58 -3.57 6.75
CA ILE A 104 -9.12 -3.18 5.43
C ILE A 104 -9.90 -1.85 5.47
N ASP A 105 -10.69 -1.62 6.52
CA ASP A 105 -11.51 -0.41 6.65
C ASP A 105 -10.64 0.83 6.85
N GLU A 106 -9.53 0.70 7.59
CA GLU A 106 -8.55 1.75 7.83
C GLU A 106 -7.73 2.05 6.58
N PHE A 107 -7.34 1.01 5.84
CA PHE A 107 -6.68 1.16 4.55
C PHE A 107 -7.57 1.87 3.54
N GLU A 108 -8.84 1.49 3.44
CA GLU A 108 -9.82 2.15 2.57
C GLU A 108 -10.03 3.61 2.95
N ALA A 109 -10.17 3.90 4.25
CA ALA A 109 -10.26 5.28 4.74
C ALA A 109 -9.04 6.12 4.36
N LEU A 110 -7.83 5.58 4.53
CA LEU A 110 -6.59 6.26 4.17
C LEU A 110 -6.46 6.51 2.66
N VAL A 111 -6.90 5.56 1.83
CA VAL A 111 -6.86 5.68 0.36
C VAL A 111 -7.80 6.76 -0.17
N HIS A 112 -8.97 6.93 0.46
CA HIS A 112 -10.00 7.87 0.01
C HIS A 112 -9.93 9.26 0.63
N GLU A 113 -9.09 9.47 1.64
CA GLU A 113 -8.83 10.78 2.26
C GLU A 113 -8.16 11.78 1.29
#